data_AF-A0A6J6VMU4-F1
#
_entry.id   AF-A0A6J6VMU4-F1
#
_cell.length_a   1.000
_cell.length_b   1.000
_cell.length_c   1.000
_cell.angle_alpha   90.00
_cell.angle_beta   90.00
_cell.angle_gamma   90.00
#
_symmetry.space_group_name_H-M   'P 1'
#
loop_
_entity.id
_entity.type
_entity.pdbx_description
1 polymer ?
#
loop_
_entity_poly.entity_id
_entity_poly.type
_entity_poly.pdbx_seq_one_letter_code
_entity_poly.pdbx_strand_id
1 'polypeptide(L)'
;MVVIDHDTGRLVWAGKGQSKATLQEFFTALGPDRCAQITHVSADSAKYIADVVATNCPDAVQVADPFHVVKWANDALGELRLQAWRDAKKALRANPKRPGRPARHDPPHLEAQRVHALTRVRYSLWKNPEDLTDRQQAKLEWLAVNDTRLYRAYLLKEGLRLVFQLPADQAPGALDAWCRSAAASRIPHMVDLQRTVRRQRTPILAAITHRLSNGRTESLNTKIRLRTRMAFGFKDPDALIALLMLTLGGHRPTLPGRT
;
A
#
# COMPACT_ATOMS: atom_id res chain seq x y z
N MET A 1 10.71 -2.35 -14.09
CA MET A 1 11.00 -2.69 -12.69
C MET A 1 12.30 -2.02 -12.28
N VAL A 2 12.48 -1.73 -10.99
CA VAL A 2 13.66 -1.06 -10.45
C VAL A 2 14.15 -1.79 -9.21
N VAL A 3 15.46 -1.80 -8.98
CA VAL A 3 16.10 -2.32 -7.77
C VAL A 3 16.85 -1.18 -7.11
N ILE A 4 16.69 -1.06 -5.81
CA ILE A 4 17.19 0.07 -5.02
C ILE A 4 18.01 -0.50 -3.87
N ASP A 5 19.16 0.11 -3.63
CA ASP A 5 19.97 -0.18 -2.45
C ASP A 5 19.32 0.41 -1.20
N HIS A 6 19.07 -0.44 -0.21
CA HIS A 6 18.46 -0.04 1.06
C HIS A 6 19.31 0.96 1.84
N ASP A 7 20.64 0.87 1.78
CA ASP A 7 21.55 1.70 2.57
C ASP A 7 21.69 3.09 1.98
N THR A 8 21.97 3.17 0.68
CA THR A 8 22.22 4.45 0.00
C THR A 8 20.96 5.08 -0.58
N GLY A 9 19.88 4.32 -0.75
CA GLY A 9 18.68 4.76 -1.46
C GLY A 9 18.93 5.03 -2.94
N ARG A 10 19.99 4.48 -3.53
CA ARG A 10 20.34 4.65 -4.95
C ARG A 10 19.66 3.61 -5.81
N LEU A 11 19.35 4.00 -7.05
CA LEU A 11 18.87 3.08 -8.08
C LEU A 11 20.04 2.21 -8.58
N VAL A 12 20.12 0.95 -8.18
CA VAL A 12 21.22 0.06 -8.59
C VAL A 12 20.95 -0.63 -9.92
N TRP A 13 19.68 -0.79 -10.29
CA TRP A 13 19.30 -1.41 -11.55
C TRP A 13 17.89 -1.00 -11.98
N ALA A 14 17.64 -0.95 -13.28
CA ALA A 14 16.31 -0.78 -13.85
C ALA A 14 16.19 -1.60 -15.15
N GLY A 15 15.02 -2.21 -15.35
CA GLY A 15 14.73 -3.03 -16.52
C GLY A 15 13.28 -2.91 -16.98
N LYS A 16 13.02 -3.26 -18.24
CA LYS A 16 11.72 -3.11 -18.89
C LYS A 16 10.74 -4.20 -18.43
N GLY A 17 9.56 -3.79 -17.98
CA GLY A 17 8.50 -4.71 -17.52
C GLY A 17 8.56 -5.05 -16.03
N GLN A 18 7.63 -5.92 -15.62
CA GLN A 18 7.50 -6.46 -14.25
C GLN A 18 7.22 -7.96 -14.37
N SER A 19 8.26 -8.74 -14.66
CA SER A 19 8.14 -10.18 -14.89
C SER A 19 9.26 -10.95 -14.18
N LYS A 20 9.07 -12.26 -14.04
CA LYS A 20 10.11 -13.19 -13.57
C LYS A 20 11.38 -13.08 -14.41
N ALA A 21 11.26 -13.04 -15.74
CA ALA A 21 12.39 -12.94 -16.65
C ALA A 21 13.17 -11.63 -16.44
N THR A 22 12.46 -10.50 -16.36
CA THR A 22 13.04 -9.19 -16.10
C THR A 22 13.81 -9.16 -14.76
N LEU A 23 13.32 -9.86 -13.72
CA LEU A 23 14.02 -9.88 -12.42
C LEU A 23 15.22 -10.82 -12.45
N GLN A 24 15.14 -11.90 -13.22
CA GLN A 24 16.26 -12.79 -13.42
C GLN A 24 17.42 -12.07 -14.13
N GLU A 25 17.16 -11.16 -15.08
CA GLU A 25 18.20 -10.35 -15.72
C GLU A 25 19.05 -9.58 -14.70
N PHE A 26 18.43 -9.01 -13.66
CA PHE A 26 19.16 -8.35 -12.58
C PHE A 26 20.08 -9.33 -11.84
N PHE A 27 19.58 -10.48 -11.40
CA PHE A 27 20.39 -11.45 -10.67
C PHE A 27 21.48 -12.07 -11.53
N THR A 28 21.23 -12.27 -12.82
CA THR A 28 22.25 -12.71 -13.79
C THR A 28 23.36 -11.65 -13.91
N ALA A 29 23.00 -10.37 -14.02
CA ALA A 29 23.98 -9.27 -14.07
C ALA A 29 24.74 -9.09 -12.74
N LEU A 30 24.09 -9.38 -11.61
CA LEU A 30 24.69 -9.32 -10.29
C LEU A 30 25.69 -10.47 -10.09
N GLY A 31 25.37 -11.67 -10.54
CA GLY A 31 26.22 -12.85 -10.44
C GLY A 31 26.19 -13.50 -9.05
N PRO A 32 26.55 -14.79 -8.95
CA PRO A 32 26.33 -15.61 -7.76
C PRO A 32 27.06 -15.05 -6.51
N ASP A 33 28.30 -14.59 -6.65
CA ASP A 33 29.10 -14.11 -5.52
C ASP A 33 28.50 -12.88 -4.84
N ARG A 34 27.90 -11.97 -5.62
CA ARG A 34 27.22 -10.78 -5.08
C ARG A 34 25.80 -11.12 -4.61
N CYS A 35 25.12 -12.05 -5.26
CA CYS A 35 23.83 -12.57 -4.78
C CYS A 35 23.96 -13.19 -3.38
N ALA A 36 25.04 -13.93 -3.12
CA ALA A 36 25.33 -14.53 -1.81
C ALA A 36 25.59 -13.50 -0.69
N GLN A 37 25.93 -12.26 -1.05
CA GLN A 37 26.13 -11.16 -0.10
C GLN A 37 24.83 -10.41 0.23
N ILE A 38 23.74 -10.66 -0.49
CA ILE A 38 22.45 -10.05 -0.20
C ILE A 38 21.88 -10.68 1.08
N THR A 39 21.71 -9.85 2.12
CA THR A 39 21.17 -10.30 3.41
C THR A 39 19.66 -10.08 3.53
N HIS A 40 19.12 -9.03 2.90
CA HIS A 40 17.72 -8.66 3.00
C HIS A 40 17.18 -8.20 1.65
N VAL A 41 15.96 -8.62 1.32
CA VAL A 41 15.23 -8.15 0.14
C VAL A 41 13.83 -7.74 0.56
N SER A 42 13.49 -6.48 0.33
CA SER A 42 12.10 -6.02 0.41
C SER A 42 11.50 -5.89 -0.98
N ALA A 43 10.25 -6.32 -1.13
CA ALA A 43 9.50 -6.17 -2.37
C ALA A 43 7.99 -6.25 -2.13
N ASP A 44 7.22 -5.92 -3.16
CA ASP A 44 5.80 -6.20 -3.22
C ASP A 44 5.57 -7.71 -3.08
N SER A 45 4.48 -8.12 -2.43
CA SER A 45 4.20 -9.55 -2.16
C SER A 45 3.74 -10.36 -3.39
N ALA A 46 4.21 -10.00 -4.57
CA ALA A 46 4.01 -10.77 -5.78
C ALA A 46 4.82 -12.08 -5.69
N LYS A 47 4.12 -13.22 -5.84
CA LYS A 47 4.72 -14.54 -5.72
C LYS A 47 5.96 -14.74 -6.60
N TYR A 48 5.94 -14.20 -7.82
CA TYR A 48 7.07 -14.35 -8.74
C TYR A 48 8.35 -13.69 -8.21
N ILE A 49 8.25 -12.59 -7.45
CA ILE A 49 9.42 -11.92 -6.86
C ILE A 49 10.01 -12.83 -5.79
N ALA A 50 9.17 -13.34 -4.89
CA ALA A 50 9.59 -14.23 -3.82
C ALA A 50 10.26 -15.51 -4.34
N ASP A 51 9.71 -16.10 -5.41
CA ASP A 51 10.26 -17.31 -6.04
C ASP A 51 11.65 -17.04 -6.67
N VAL A 52 11.84 -15.90 -7.33
CA VAL A 52 13.14 -15.54 -7.95
C VAL A 52 14.18 -15.21 -6.88
N VAL A 53 13.79 -14.45 -5.85
CA VAL A 53 14.69 -14.12 -4.73
C VAL A 53 15.13 -15.38 -4.00
N ALA A 54 14.20 -16.30 -3.69
CA ALA A 54 14.53 -17.57 -3.05
C ALA A 54 15.48 -18.44 -3.88
N THR A 55 15.42 -18.33 -5.22
CA THR A 55 16.32 -19.08 -6.11
C THR A 55 17.73 -18.48 -6.15
N ASN A 56 17.84 -17.16 -6.24
CA ASN A 56 19.13 -16.49 -6.44
C ASN A 56 19.83 -16.08 -5.14
N CYS A 57 19.06 -15.85 -4.07
CA CYS A 57 19.52 -15.40 -2.76
C CYS A 57 18.83 -16.22 -1.65
N PRO A 58 19.13 -17.53 -1.52
CA PRO A 58 18.42 -18.44 -0.61
C PRO A 58 18.55 -18.04 0.87
N ASP A 59 19.68 -17.42 1.24
CA ASP A 59 19.96 -16.98 2.62
C ASP A 59 19.41 -15.58 2.92
N ALA A 60 18.89 -14.86 1.92
CA ALA A 60 18.37 -13.52 2.11
C ALA A 60 17.01 -13.54 2.82
N VAL A 61 16.87 -12.71 3.85
CA VAL A 61 15.61 -12.51 4.54
C VAL A 61 14.67 -11.71 3.64
N GLN A 62 13.56 -12.34 3.23
CA GLN A 62 12.51 -11.68 2.48
C GLN A 62 11.58 -10.91 3.41
N VAL A 63 11.39 -9.63 3.12
CA VAL A 63 10.74 -8.66 3.98
C VAL A 63 9.55 -8.05 3.24
N ALA A 64 8.38 -8.06 3.86
CA ALA A 64 7.22 -7.38 3.28
C ALA A 64 7.40 -5.87 3.41
N ASP A 65 6.95 -5.13 2.40
CA ASP A 65 6.84 -3.68 2.49
C ASP A 65 5.64 -3.27 3.38
N PRO A 66 5.86 -2.60 4.53
CA PRO A 66 4.77 -2.10 5.38
C PRO A 66 3.76 -1.22 4.64
N PHE A 67 4.21 -0.38 3.69
CA PHE A 67 3.32 0.47 2.90
C PHE A 67 2.37 -0.35 2.04
N HIS A 68 2.86 -1.41 1.40
CA HIS A 68 2.02 -2.29 0.58
C HIS A 68 1.04 -3.08 1.45
N VAL A 69 1.45 -3.52 2.64
CA VAL A 69 0.55 -4.22 3.57
C VAL A 69 -0.56 -3.30 4.05
N VAL A 70 -0.24 -2.05 4.42
CA VAL A 70 -1.24 -1.04 4.80
C VAL A 70 -2.11 -0.62 3.60
N LYS A 71 -1.55 -0.60 2.39
CA LYS A 71 -2.30 -0.35 1.15
C LYS A 71 -3.36 -1.42 0.92
N TRP A 72 -3.09 -2.70 1.14
CA TRP A 72 -4.12 -3.74 1.04
C TRP A 72 -5.30 -3.47 1.99
N ALA A 73 -5.02 -3.00 3.21
CA ALA A 73 -6.07 -2.64 4.16
C ALA A 73 -6.87 -1.41 3.71
N ASN A 74 -6.21 -0.39 3.14
CA ASN A 74 -6.86 0.76 2.54
C ASN A 74 -7.76 0.38 1.36
N ASP A 75 -7.29 -0.53 0.49
CA ASP A 75 -8.05 -1.00 -0.67
C ASP A 75 -9.26 -1.81 -0.22
N ALA A 76 -9.10 -2.73 0.74
CA ALA A 76 -10.20 -3.50 1.32
C ALA A 76 -11.25 -2.61 2.01
N LEU A 77 -10.83 -1.56 2.72
CA LEU A 77 -11.71 -0.56 3.31
C LEU A 77 -12.41 0.29 2.25
N GLY A 78 -11.69 0.62 1.17
CA GLY A 78 -12.21 1.35 0.01
C GLY A 78 -13.34 0.61 -0.69
N GLU A 79 -13.16 -0.70 -0.93
CA GLU A 79 -14.20 -1.56 -1.52
C GLU A 79 -15.42 -1.67 -0.62
N LEU A 80 -15.23 -1.83 0.70
CA LEU A 80 -16.35 -1.86 1.63
C LEU A 80 -17.13 -0.54 1.63
N ARG A 81 -16.44 0.60 1.59
CA ARG A 81 -17.09 1.93 1.47
C ARG A 81 -17.87 2.05 0.16
N LEU A 82 -17.33 1.54 -0.95
CA LEU A 82 -18.02 1.53 -2.24
C LEU A 82 -19.27 0.65 -2.18
N GLN A 83 -19.20 -0.51 -1.55
CA GLN A 83 -20.35 -1.39 -1.34
C GLN A 83 -21.43 -0.68 -0.51
N ALA A 84 -21.08 -0.12 0.64
CA ALA A 84 -22.02 0.63 1.49
C ALA A 84 -22.69 1.78 0.73
N TRP A 85 -21.93 2.49 -0.12
CA TRP A 85 -22.46 3.56 -0.95
C TRP A 85 -23.42 3.06 -2.04
N ARG A 86 -23.11 1.92 -2.69
CA ARG A 86 -24.00 1.27 -3.66
C ARG A 86 -25.32 0.83 -2.99
N ASP A 87 -25.23 0.24 -1.80
CA ASP A 87 -26.39 -0.19 -1.01
C ASP A 87 -27.26 1.01 -0.63
N ALA A 88 -26.66 2.10 -0.13
CA ALA A 88 -27.36 3.34 0.19
C ALA A 88 -28.02 3.97 -1.04
N LYS A 89 -27.36 3.92 -2.21
CA LYS A 89 -27.97 4.38 -3.47
C LYS A 89 -29.14 3.51 -3.92
N LYS A 90 -29.05 2.19 -3.73
CA LYS A 90 -30.17 1.27 -4.03
C LYS A 90 -31.37 1.58 -3.13
N ALA A 91 -31.15 1.79 -1.84
CA ALA A 91 -32.19 2.20 -0.90
C ALA A 91 -32.83 3.54 -1.29
N LEU A 92 -32.02 4.54 -1.64
CA LEU A 92 -32.53 5.84 -2.11
C LEU A 92 -33.33 5.74 -3.43
N ARG A 93 -33.01 4.78 -4.30
CA ARG A 93 -33.81 4.53 -5.53
C ARG A 93 -35.15 3.88 -5.21
N ALA A 94 -35.19 2.99 -4.21
CA ALA A 94 -36.41 2.34 -3.75
C ALA A 94 -37.32 3.30 -2.97
N ASN A 95 -36.72 4.26 -2.26
CA ASN A 95 -37.42 5.32 -1.54
C ASN A 95 -36.92 6.69 -2.03
N PRO A 96 -37.42 7.16 -3.21
CA PRO A 96 -36.94 8.40 -3.79
C PRO A 96 -37.43 9.62 -3.01
N LYS A 97 -36.63 10.69 -3.05
CA LYS A 97 -37.05 11.99 -2.52
C LYS A 97 -38.35 12.44 -3.19
N ARG A 98 -39.26 12.98 -2.39
CA ARG A 98 -40.45 13.67 -2.90
C ARG A 98 -40.02 14.82 -3.84
N PRO A 99 -40.70 15.01 -4.99
CA PRO A 99 -40.46 16.17 -5.85
C PRO A 99 -40.71 17.48 -5.10
N GLY A 100 -39.95 18.52 -5.44
CA GLY A 100 -40.05 19.85 -4.84
C GLY A 100 -39.03 20.14 -3.73
N ARG A 101 -39.01 21.38 -3.26
CA ARG A 101 -38.15 21.79 -2.14
C ARG A 101 -38.77 21.29 -0.83
N PRO A 102 -38.05 20.50 -0.01
CA PRO A 102 -38.58 20.09 1.30
C PRO A 102 -38.86 21.32 2.18
N ALA A 103 -39.92 21.26 2.97
CA ALA A 103 -40.25 22.29 3.93
C ALA A 103 -39.15 22.40 5.00
N ARG A 104 -39.01 23.57 5.63
CA ARG A 104 -37.96 23.82 6.63
C ARG A 104 -37.99 22.83 7.81
N HIS A 105 -39.16 22.27 8.12
CA HIS A 105 -39.39 21.35 9.22
C HIS A 105 -39.48 19.88 8.79
N ASP A 106 -39.33 19.58 7.49
CA ASP A 106 -39.33 18.18 7.05
C ASP A 106 -38.13 17.45 7.64
N PRO A 107 -38.32 16.23 8.17
CA PRO A 107 -37.21 15.42 8.62
C PRO A 107 -36.28 15.15 7.43
N PRO A 108 -34.97 15.11 7.66
CA PRO A 108 -34.04 14.86 6.58
C PRO A 108 -34.22 13.46 6.00
N HIS A 109 -34.06 13.34 4.68
CA HIS A 109 -34.10 12.06 4.01
C HIS A 109 -32.84 11.24 4.32
N LEU A 110 -32.98 10.24 5.19
CA LEU A 110 -31.88 9.48 5.79
C LEU A 110 -30.98 8.79 4.75
N GLU A 111 -31.56 8.17 3.73
CA GLU A 111 -30.84 7.48 2.66
C GLU A 111 -30.01 8.47 1.85
N ALA A 112 -30.55 9.66 1.55
CA ALA A 112 -29.82 10.71 0.85
C ALA A 112 -28.67 11.27 1.70
N GLN A 113 -28.89 11.46 3.00
CA GLN A 113 -27.83 11.84 3.94
C GLN A 113 -26.73 10.78 3.99
N ARG A 114 -27.09 9.49 4.05
CA ARG A 114 -26.15 8.37 4.09
C ARG A 114 -25.30 8.31 2.80
N VAL A 115 -25.92 8.46 1.63
CA VAL A 115 -25.19 8.56 0.35
C VAL A 115 -24.20 9.71 0.39
N HIS A 116 -24.63 10.89 0.82
CA HIS A 116 -23.78 12.08 0.92
C HIS A 116 -22.61 11.88 1.89
N ALA A 117 -22.86 11.29 3.06
CA ALA A 117 -21.84 10.99 4.06
C ALA A 117 -20.78 10.01 3.53
N LEU A 118 -21.22 8.89 2.93
CA LEU A 118 -20.34 7.86 2.37
C LEU A 118 -19.50 8.35 1.17
N THR A 119 -19.97 9.36 0.45
CA THR A 119 -19.18 10.06 -0.57
C THR A 119 -18.06 10.91 0.05
N ARG A 120 -18.34 11.58 1.17
CA ARG A 120 -17.42 12.55 1.80
C ARG A 120 -16.50 11.98 2.88
N VAL A 121 -16.67 10.72 3.28
CA VAL A 121 -15.87 10.06 4.33
C VAL A 121 -14.58 9.42 3.79
N ARG A 122 -14.41 9.31 2.47
CA ARG A 122 -13.24 8.64 1.85
C ARG A 122 -11.90 9.10 2.43
N TYR A 123 -11.67 10.40 2.51
CA TYR A 123 -10.41 10.93 3.04
C TYR A 123 -10.25 10.74 4.55
N SER A 124 -11.35 10.74 5.31
CA SER A 124 -11.33 10.42 6.73
C SER A 124 -10.88 8.98 6.99
N LEU A 125 -11.26 8.05 6.11
CA LEU A 125 -10.91 6.63 6.24
C LEU A 125 -9.46 6.32 5.85
N TRP A 126 -8.87 7.15 4.97
CA TRP A 126 -7.57 6.87 4.38
C TRP A 126 -6.40 7.48 5.16
N LYS A 127 -6.58 8.69 5.67
CA LYS A 127 -5.56 9.38 6.47
C LYS A 127 -5.25 8.62 7.77
N ASN A 128 -4.06 8.87 8.30
CA ASN A 128 -3.74 8.41 9.65
C ASN A 128 -4.59 9.20 10.66
N PRO A 129 -5.03 8.58 11.77
CA PRO A 129 -5.78 9.23 12.84
C PRO A 129 -5.15 10.54 13.32
N GLU A 130 -3.83 10.56 13.46
CA GLU A 130 -3.04 11.72 13.88
C GLU A 130 -3.05 12.90 12.88
N ASP A 131 -3.41 12.65 11.61
CA ASP A 131 -3.42 13.66 10.53
C ASP A 131 -4.85 14.14 10.18
N LEU A 132 -5.85 13.73 10.96
CA LEU A 132 -7.25 14.07 10.75
C LEU A 132 -7.53 15.49 11.24
N THR A 133 -8.29 16.25 10.45
CA THR A 133 -8.89 17.51 10.93
C THR A 133 -10.11 17.21 11.79
N ASP A 134 -10.54 18.16 12.62
CA ASP A 134 -11.76 18.04 13.45
C ASP A 134 -12.99 17.64 12.62
N ARG A 135 -13.11 18.22 11.41
CA ARG A 135 -14.18 17.88 10.46
C ARG A 135 -14.08 16.45 9.93
N GLN A 136 -12.87 15.90 9.82
CA GLN A 136 -12.66 14.53 9.38
C GLN A 136 -12.92 13.54 10.53
N GLN A 137 -12.51 13.90 11.74
CA GLN A 137 -12.77 13.16 12.97
C GLN A 137 -14.27 13.04 13.26
N ALA A 138 -15.01 14.15 13.22
CA ALA A 138 -16.47 14.15 13.40
C ALA A 138 -17.21 13.24 12.40
N LYS A 139 -16.66 13.05 11.19
CA LYS A 139 -17.24 12.10 10.21
C LYS A 139 -17.00 10.64 10.60
N LEU A 140 -15.87 10.32 11.24
CA LEU A 140 -15.61 8.97 11.76
C LEU A 140 -16.48 8.67 12.96
N GLU A 141 -16.72 9.64 13.84
CA GLU A 141 -17.66 9.52 14.96
C GLU A 141 -19.09 9.30 14.46
N TRP A 142 -19.51 10.07 13.46
CA TRP A 142 -20.79 9.83 12.79
C TRP A 142 -20.86 8.41 12.22
N LEU A 143 -19.78 7.93 11.59
CA LEU A 143 -19.70 6.59 11.03
C LEU A 143 -19.78 5.50 12.11
N ALA A 144 -19.17 5.72 13.27
CA ALA A 144 -19.20 4.79 14.39
C ALA A 144 -20.64 4.50 14.86
N VAL A 145 -21.52 5.50 14.77
CA VAL A 145 -22.94 5.36 15.13
C VAL A 145 -23.80 4.85 13.97
N ASN A 146 -23.55 5.34 12.75
CA ASN A 146 -24.47 5.15 11.62
C ASN A 146 -24.08 4.04 10.63
N ASP A 147 -22.83 3.57 10.65
CA ASP A 147 -22.35 2.47 9.83
C ASP A 147 -21.25 1.68 10.57
N THR A 148 -21.69 0.96 11.61
CA THR A 148 -20.82 0.16 12.49
C THR A 148 -19.97 -0.86 11.72
N ARG A 149 -20.47 -1.37 10.59
CA ARG A 149 -19.73 -2.29 9.71
C ARG A 149 -18.53 -1.60 9.06
N LEU A 150 -18.72 -0.42 8.46
CA LEU A 150 -17.62 0.34 7.85
C LEU A 150 -16.65 0.87 8.91
N TYR A 151 -17.16 1.29 10.07
CA TYR A 151 -16.33 1.74 11.19
C TYR A 151 -15.47 0.59 11.76
N ARG A 152 -16.03 -0.61 11.94
CA ARG A 152 -15.27 -1.79 12.37
C ARG A 152 -14.14 -2.14 11.39
N ALA A 153 -14.39 -2.01 10.08
CA ALA A 153 -13.36 -2.20 9.07
C ALA A 153 -12.26 -1.13 9.15
N TYR A 154 -12.63 0.12 9.43
CA TYR A 154 -11.66 1.19 9.68
C TYR A 154 -10.76 0.86 10.88
N LEU A 155 -11.33 0.39 12.00
CA LEU A 155 -10.55 -0.05 13.16
C LEU A 155 -9.61 -1.20 12.85
N LEU A 156 -10.02 -2.16 12.00
CA LEU A 156 -9.13 -3.23 11.55
C LEU A 156 -7.98 -2.69 10.70
N LYS A 157 -8.24 -1.74 9.80
CA LYS A 157 -7.19 -1.09 9.00
C LYS A 157 -6.18 -0.37 9.90
N GLU A 158 -6.64 0.41 10.87
CA GLU A 158 -5.74 1.08 11.83
C GLU A 158 -5.00 0.09 12.71
N GLY A 159 -5.68 -0.97 13.17
CA GLY A 159 -5.03 -2.04 13.95
C GLY A 159 -3.88 -2.68 13.19
N LEU A 160 -4.01 -2.93 11.88
CA LEU A 160 -2.91 -3.48 11.08
C LEU A 160 -1.75 -2.50 10.94
N ARG A 161 -2.05 -1.20 10.76
CA ARG A 161 -1.04 -0.14 10.71
C ARG A 161 -0.24 -0.08 12.02
N LEU A 162 -0.93 -0.16 13.16
CA LEU A 162 -0.31 -0.11 14.48
C LEU A 162 0.60 -1.31 14.76
N VAL A 163 0.34 -2.48 14.19
CA VAL A 163 1.24 -3.65 14.34
C VAL A 163 2.67 -3.33 13.90
N PHE A 164 2.86 -2.52 12.85
CA PHE A 164 4.18 -2.11 12.38
C PHE A 164 4.90 -1.11 13.28
N GLN A 165 4.21 -0.53 14.26
CA GLN A 165 4.78 0.40 15.24
C GLN A 165 5.17 -0.31 16.54
N LEU A 166 4.83 -1.60 16.69
CA LEU A 166 5.13 -2.36 17.89
C LEU A 166 6.58 -2.83 17.94
N PRO A 167 7.13 -3.02 19.15
CA PRO A 167 8.36 -3.77 19.35
C PRO A 167 8.29 -5.19 18.75
N ALA A 168 9.43 -5.71 18.30
CA ALA A 168 9.51 -6.98 17.57
C ALA A 168 9.07 -8.20 18.40
N ASP A 169 9.24 -8.15 19.72
CA ASP A 169 8.78 -9.16 20.68
C ASP A 169 7.25 -9.18 20.83
N GLN A 170 6.58 -8.05 20.62
CA GLN A 170 5.13 -7.91 20.76
C GLN A 170 4.36 -8.11 19.44
N ALA A 171 5.01 -7.80 18.31
CA ALA A 171 4.41 -7.85 16.99
C ALA A 171 3.78 -9.20 16.60
N PRO A 172 4.38 -10.38 16.87
CA PRO A 172 3.77 -11.67 16.54
C PRO A 172 2.41 -11.87 17.21
N GLY A 173 2.32 -11.60 18.52
CA GLY A 173 1.09 -11.74 19.29
C GLY A 173 0.01 -10.77 18.82
N ALA A 174 0.39 -9.52 18.54
CA ALA A 174 -0.52 -8.50 18.02
C ALA A 174 -1.04 -8.84 16.61
N LEU A 175 -0.17 -9.33 15.72
CA LEU A 175 -0.56 -9.75 14.37
C LEU A 175 -1.51 -10.94 14.39
N ASP A 176 -1.28 -11.91 15.28
CA ASP A 176 -2.15 -13.07 15.46
C ASP A 176 -3.50 -12.65 16.05
N ALA A 177 -3.53 -11.73 17.01
CA ALA A 177 -4.75 -11.13 17.55
C ALA A 177 -5.53 -10.36 16.48
N TRP A 178 -4.84 -9.57 15.67
CA TRP A 178 -5.44 -8.86 14.54
C TRP A 178 -6.07 -9.83 13.54
N CYS A 179 -5.37 -10.93 13.20
CA CYS A 179 -5.90 -11.96 12.30
C CYS A 179 -7.17 -12.63 12.86
N ARG A 180 -7.24 -12.88 14.17
CA ARG A 180 -8.46 -13.41 14.80
C ARG A 180 -9.62 -12.41 14.71
N SER A 181 -9.37 -11.15 15.03
CA SER A 181 -10.36 -10.07 14.96
C SER A 181 -10.89 -9.84 13.55
N ALA A 182 -10.02 -9.85 12.54
CA ALA A 182 -10.39 -9.69 11.14
C ALA A 182 -11.23 -10.89 10.64
N ALA A 183 -10.87 -12.12 11.00
CA ALA A 183 -11.66 -13.31 10.67
C ALA A 183 -13.05 -13.28 11.35
N ALA A 184 -13.10 -12.92 12.63
CA ALA A 184 -14.34 -12.81 13.40
C ALA A 184 -15.24 -11.62 12.98
N SER A 185 -14.73 -10.70 12.14
CA SER A 185 -15.51 -9.56 11.64
C SER A 185 -16.67 -9.94 10.73
N ARG A 186 -16.56 -11.09 10.04
CA ARG A 186 -17.49 -11.52 8.98
C ARG A 186 -17.67 -10.49 7.86
N ILE A 187 -16.71 -9.58 7.68
CA ILE A 187 -16.66 -8.63 6.58
C ILE A 187 -15.81 -9.26 5.47
N PRO A 188 -16.39 -9.65 4.31
CA PRO A 188 -15.67 -10.43 3.29
C PRO A 188 -14.30 -9.84 2.90
N HIS A 189 -14.25 -8.54 2.59
CA HIS A 189 -12.99 -7.85 2.24
C HIS A 189 -11.93 -7.90 3.36
N MET A 190 -12.33 -7.90 4.63
CA MET A 190 -11.40 -7.99 5.76
C MET A 190 -10.96 -9.42 6.03
N VAL A 191 -11.84 -10.41 5.78
CA VAL A 191 -11.49 -11.84 5.83
C VAL A 191 -10.50 -12.20 4.73
N ASP A 192 -10.67 -11.68 3.51
CA ASP A 192 -9.73 -11.89 2.42
C ASP A 192 -8.37 -11.22 2.66
N LEU A 193 -8.39 -10.00 3.20
CA LEU A 193 -7.18 -9.33 3.66
C LEU A 193 -6.46 -10.17 4.72
N GLN A 194 -7.20 -10.70 5.70
CA GLN A 194 -6.64 -11.54 6.75
C GLN A 194 -5.95 -12.79 6.20
N ARG A 195 -6.54 -13.47 5.21
CA ARG A 195 -5.92 -14.63 4.55
C ARG A 195 -4.60 -14.25 3.90
N THR A 196 -4.55 -13.06 3.30
CA THR A 196 -3.35 -12.52 2.68
C THR A 196 -2.27 -12.19 3.71
N VAL A 197 -2.63 -11.51 4.80
CA VAL A 197 -1.73 -11.21 5.92
C VAL A 197 -1.18 -12.49 6.55
N ARG A 198 -2.02 -13.51 6.76
CA ARG A 198 -1.56 -14.82 7.27
C ARG A 198 -0.53 -15.49 6.36
N ARG A 199 -0.75 -15.46 5.05
CA ARG A 199 0.21 -16.00 4.06
C ARG A 199 1.52 -15.21 4.05
N GLN A 200 1.48 -13.92 4.38
CA GLN A 200 2.63 -13.02 4.42
C GLN A 200 3.17 -12.82 5.84
N ARG A 201 2.80 -13.67 6.81
CA ARG A 201 3.15 -13.50 8.23
C ARG A 201 4.66 -13.38 8.45
N THR A 202 5.45 -14.28 7.85
CA THR A 202 6.91 -14.29 8.04
C THR A 202 7.56 -13.02 7.47
N PRO A 203 7.32 -12.62 6.20
CA PRO A 203 7.85 -11.36 5.68
C PRO A 203 7.39 -10.11 6.45
N ILE A 204 6.15 -10.09 6.95
CA ILE A 204 5.62 -8.97 7.76
C ILE A 204 6.38 -8.84 9.08
N LEU A 205 6.61 -9.94 9.80
CA LEU A 205 7.34 -9.90 11.06
C LEU A 205 8.82 -9.57 10.83
N ALA A 206 9.42 -10.05 9.75
CA ALA A 206 10.78 -9.67 9.36
C ALA A 206 10.90 -8.14 9.14
N ALA A 207 9.89 -7.49 8.54
CA ALA A 207 9.89 -6.03 8.37
C ALA A 207 10.01 -5.28 9.70
N ILE A 208 9.31 -5.78 10.72
CA ILE A 208 9.29 -5.17 12.06
C ILE A 208 10.61 -5.44 12.78
N THR A 209 11.09 -6.69 12.76
CA THR A 209 12.35 -7.10 13.40
C THR A 209 13.55 -6.34 12.85
N HIS A 210 13.65 -6.21 11.53
CA HIS A 210 14.79 -5.58 10.86
C HIS A 210 14.61 -4.08 10.64
N ARG A 211 13.46 -3.50 11.01
CA ARG A 211 13.11 -2.08 10.84
C ARG A 211 13.35 -1.56 9.43
N LEU A 212 13.14 -2.41 8.43
CA LEU A 212 13.33 -2.04 7.03
C LEU A 212 12.18 -1.13 6.59
N SER A 213 12.51 0.15 6.41
CA SER A 213 11.58 1.17 5.93
C SER A 213 11.74 1.36 4.43
N ASN A 214 10.62 1.33 3.72
CA ASN A 214 10.56 1.66 2.29
C ASN A 214 10.46 3.16 2.01
N GLY A 215 10.66 4.04 3.00
CA GLY A 215 10.65 5.49 2.78
C GLY A 215 11.69 5.95 1.73
N ARG A 216 12.85 5.29 1.66
CA ARG A 216 13.87 5.55 0.62
C ARG A 216 13.36 5.13 -0.76
N THR A 217 12.76 3.95 -0.86
CA THR A 217 12.12 3.42 -2.06
C THR A 217 10.98 4.32 -2.56
N GLU A 218 10.14 4.83 -1.67
CA GLU A 218 9.03 5.73 -2.01
C GLU A 218 9.52 7.09 -2.53
N SER A 219 10.52 7.68 -1.86
CA SER A 219 11.19 8.91 -2.33
C SER A 219 11.75 8.70 -3.74
N LEU A 220 12.41 7.57 -3.98
CA LEU A 220 12.97 7.27 -5.30
C LEU A 220 11.89 7.01 -6.36
N ASN A 221 10.81 6.30 -6.02
CA ASN A 221 9.65 6.13 -6.89
C ASN A 221 9.00 7.46 -7.26
N THR A 222 8.92 8.40 -6.32
CA THR A 222 8.44 9.77 -6.58
C THR A 222 9.38 10.53 -7.52
N LYS A 223 10.70 10.41 -7.32
CA LYS A 223 11.73 10.98 -8.20
C LYS A 223 11.70 10.40 -9.61
N ILE A 224 11.44 9.09 -9.76
CA ILE A 224 11.25 8.43 -11.06
C ILE A 224 10.02 9.02 -11.76
N ARG A 225 8.86 9.02 -11.09
CA ARG A 225 7.60 9.55 -11.66
C ARG A 225 7.73 11.01 -12.10
N LEU A 226 8.42 11.83 -11.31
CA LEU A 226 8.67 13.23 -11.64
C LEU A 226 9.49 13.36 -12.93
N ARG A 227 10.59 12.60 -13.06
CA ARG A 227 11.44 12.62 -14.27
C ARG A 227 10.70 12.14 -15.50
N THR A 228 9.93 11.05 -15.38
CA THR A 228 9.08 10.57 -16.48
C THR A 228 8.09 11.64 -16.95
N ARG A 229 7.52 12.43 -16.02
CA ARG A 229 6.61 13.54 -16.35
C ARG A 229 7.33 14.71 -17.01
N MET A 230 8.49 15.10 -16.47
CA MET A 230 9.32 16.19 -17.02
C MET A 230 9.80 15.91 -18.44
N ALA A 231 10.05 14.65 -18.77
CA ALA A 231 10.49 14.25 -20.11
C ALA A 231 9.37 14.27 -21.17
N PHE A 232 8.11 14.53 -20.79
CA PHE A 232 6.94 14.47 -21.68
C PHE A 232 6.75 13.12 -22.40
N GLY A 233 7.32 12.05 -21.84
CA GLY A 233 7.30 10.69 -22.39
C GLY A 233 8.57 10.33 -23.15
N PHE A 234 8.88 9.03 -23.19
CA PHE A 234 9.99 8.47 -23.96
C PHE A 234 9.44 7.53 -25.02
N LYS A 235 10.01 7.56 -26.22
CA LYS A 235 9.69 6.58 -27.27
C LYS A 235 10.22 5.18 -26.93
N ASP A 236 11.36 5.15 -26.23
CA ASP A 236 12.08 3.93 -25.88
C ASP A 236 12.29 3.85 -24.35
N PRO A 237 11.89 2.75 -23.69
CA PRO A 237 12.19 2.50 -22.28
C PRO A 237 13.68 2.61 -21.93
N ASP A 238 14.59 2.29 -22.85
CA ASP A 238 16.03 2.31 -22.57
C ASP A 238 16.55 3.73 -22.35
N ALA A 239 15.99 4.72 -23.06
CA ALA A 239 16.30 6.14 -22.83
C ALA A 239 15.85 6.60 -21.42
N LEU A 240 14.69 6.13 -20.96
CA LEU A 240 14.23 6.39 -19.59
C LEU A 240 15.16 5.72 -18.58
N ILE A 241 15.48 4.44 -18.78
CA ILE A 241 16.39 3.68 -17.89
C ILE A 241 17.74 4.38 -17.79
N ALA A 242 18.35 4.79 -18.91
CA ALA A 242 19.61 5.51 -18.92
C ALA A 242 19.55 6.82 -18.12
N LEU A 243 18.49 7.62 -18.32
CA LEU A 243 18.30 8.86 -17.55
C LEU A 243 18.14 8.58 -16.04
N LEU A 244 17.37 7.56 -15.68
CA LEU A 244 17.17 7.19 -14.28
C LEU A 244 18.48 6.71 -13.66
N MET A 245 19.23 5.83 -14.33
CA MET A 245 20.54 5.35 -13.85
C MET A 245 21.54 6.51 -13.70
N LEU A 246 21.61 7.42 -14.66
CA LEU A 246 22.49 8.60 -14.61
C LEU A 246 22.18 9.51 -13.41
N THR A 247 20.89 9.70 -13.11
CA THR A 247 20.46 10.73 -12.15
C THR A 247 20.15 10.19 -10.76
N LEU A 248 19.97 8.87 -10.61
CA LEU A 248 19.57 8.21 -9.36
C LEU A 248 20.49 7.06 -8.95
N GLY A 249 21.33 6.52 -9.84
CA GLY A 249 22.21 5.39 -9.54
C GLY A 249 23.53 5.76 -8.88
N GLY A 250 23.85 7.05 -8.80
CA GLY A 250 25.06 7.54 -8.16
C GLY A 250 26.36 7.26 -8.91
N HIS A 251 26.30 6.54 -10.05
CA HIS A 251 27.43 6.37 -10.95
C HIS A 251 27.80 7.73 -11.57
N ARG A 252 29.09 8.07 -11.53
CA ARG A 252 29.63 9.27 -12.18
C ARG A 252 30.28 8.82 -13.49
N PRO A 253 29.58 8.86 -14.63
CA PRO A 253 30.19 8.47 -15.88
C PRO A 253 31.36 9.43 -16.19
N THR A 254 32.45 8.88 -16.73
CA THR A 254 33.53 9.69 -17.26
C THR A 254 32.98 10.52 -18.42
N LEU A 255 33.00 11.84 -18.28
CA LEU A 255 32.49 12.74 -19.32
C LEU A 255 33.50 12.80 -20.47
N PRO A 256 33.06 12.68 -21.73
CA PRO A 256 33.95 12.85 -22.87
C PRO A 256 34.61 14.23 -22.85
N GLY A 257 35.93 14.29 -23.00
CA GLY A 257 36.68 15.55 -23.14
C GLY A 257 36.94 16.33 -21.84
N ARG A 258 36.74 15.72 -20.66
CA ARG A 258 37.20 16.27 -19.38
C ARG A 258 38.12 15.27 -18.68
N THR A 259 39.41 15.35 -19.01
CA THR A 259 40.53 14.79 -18.23
C THR A 259 41.04 15.82 -17.25
#